data_AF-A0A672G3J6-F1
#
_entry.id   AF-A0A672G3J6-F1
#
_cell.length_a   1.000
_cell.length_b   1.000
_cell.length_c   1.000
_cell.angle_alpha   90.00
_cell.angle_beta   90.00
_cell.angle_gamma   90.00
#
_symmetry.space_group_name_H-M   'P 1'
#
loop_
_entity.id
_entity.type
_entity.pdbx_description
1 polymer ?
#
loop_
_entity_poly.entity_id
_entity_poly.type
_entity_poly.pdbx_seq_one_letter_code
_entity_poly.pdbx_strand_id
1 'polypeptide(L)'
;MVSEVHHIQTQKTAFSLKNEYVIFNMYLYLSIMFNLFFQCELITAHELTQRPPTPKCEPEEYLNEERGVCCNKCPPGFKLVEMCLIENHRSTCAKCPKGQYRDSINYASTCRICRQCKDEKNEFQKKACKTDQNTICQCKPGFYRFNINSETYECRRCSQCKPDEWERHTCTPTNNTVCGCKENYHRVNNQCEPCTTCTAECNLHCPGPSNTFFINVIAGIGAVVLVMFAAVVLVTHKLTKRFTQREPSHPVLQQSEDSPESCKQILIVSEEPSQTDTAVPHSLTSEQEGSNLPDCVPLEIKSEFSDLIYTVLDLVSALQVKQLVRSLGVNDTEIEQAELDYRSCREAHYQMLRVWAERGSRAGGGGHGGMLHRPLLEELLDKLRKMHLGNAAEQLETKYEIQ
;
A
#
# COMPACT_ATOMS: atom_id res chain seq x y z
N MET A 1 11.53 -44.80 96.80
CA MET A 1 12.16 -45.16 95.52
C MET A 1 11.20 -45.78 94.51
N VAL A 2 10.70 -47.03 94.66
CA VAL A 2 9.85 -47.65 93.61
C VAL A 2 8.56 -46.86 93.32
N SER A 3 7.84 -46.40 94.35
CA SER A 3 6.56 -45.68 94.17
C SER A 3 6.70 -44.31 93.50
N GLU A 4 7.82 -43.60 93.68
CA GLU A 4 8.04 -42.26 93.12
C GLU A 4 8.24 -42.30 91.61
N VAL A 5 8.99 -43.29 91.11
CA VAL A 5 9.20 -43.50 89.67
C VAL A 5 7.86 -43.72 88.96
N HIS A 6 6.97 -44.52 89.56
CA HIS A 6 5.66 -44.83 88.99
C HIS A 6 4.72 -43.61 88.93
N HIS A 7 4.83 -42.68 89.89
CA HIS A 7 4.01 -41.46 89.95
C HIS A 7 4.49 -40.37 88.98
N ILE A 8 5.79 -40.30 88.70
CA ILE A 8 6.36 -39.38 87.70
C ILE A 8 6.00 -39.84 86.28
N GLN A 9 6.01 -41.16 86.04
CA GLN A 9 5.70 -41.73 84.73
C GLN A 9 4.25 -41.48 84.30
N THR A 10 3.29 -41.63 85.23
CA THR A 10 1.86 -41.39 84.96
C THR A 10 1.50 -39.91 84.82
N GLN A 11 2.18 -39.00 85.52
CA GLN A 11 1.98 -37.56 85.29
C GLN A 11 2.49 -37.13 83.91
N LYS A 12 3.62 -37.67 83.42
CA LYS A 12 4.13 -37.37 82.08
C LYS A 12 3.17 -37.80 80.97
N THR A 13 2.61 -39.00 81.03
CA THR A 13 1.65 -39.48 80.01
C THR A 13 0.34 -38.69 80.06
N ALA A 14 -0.20 -38.40 81.25
CA ALA A 14 -1.40 -37.56 81.39
C ALA A 14 -1.20 -36.14 80.87
N PHE A 15 -0.01 -35.54 81.05
CA PHE A 15 0.31 -34.21 80.51
C PHE A 15 0.46 -34.25 78.97
N SER A 16 1.09 -35.29 78.41
CA SER A 16 1.22 -35.47 76.95
C SER A 16 -0.15 -35.58 76.28
N LEU A 17 -1.02 -36.48 76.76
CA LEU A 17 -2.36 -36.70 76.22
C LEU A 17 -3.23 -35.43 76.29
N LYS A 18 -3.11 -34.65 77.35
CA LYS A 18 -3.84 -33.38 77.49
C LYS A 18 -3.33 -32.31 76.53
N ASN A 19 -2.03 -32.29 76.25
CA ASN A 19 -1.42 -31.41 75.26
C ASN A 19 -1.82 -31.81 73.83
N GLU A 20 -1.78 -33.11 73.50
CA GLU A 20 -2.25 -33.68 72.23
C GLU A 20 -3.73 -33.36 71.98
N TYR A 21 -4.59 -33.48 72.99
CA TYR A 21 -6.01 -33.11 72.87
C TYR A 21 -6.21 -31.61 72.60
N VAL A 22 -5.45 -30.73 73.26
CA VAL A 22 -5.49 -29.27 72.99
C VAL A 22 -4.99 -28.96 71.57
N ILE A 23 -3.90 -29.59 71.14
CA ILE A 23 -3.36 -29.46 69.79
C ILE A 23 -4.37 -29.95 68.74
N PHE A 24 -5.02 -31.11 68.95
CA PHE A 24 -6.03 -31.64 68.04
C PHE A 24 -7.25 -30.71 67.91
N ASN A 25 -7.76 -30.17 69.04
CA ASN A 25 -8.85 -29.20 69.00
C ASN A 25 -8.44 -27.87 68.34
N MET A 26 -7.19 -27.42 68.53
CA MET A 26 -6.65 -26.24 67.85
C MET A 26 -6.55 -26.47 66.33
N TYR A 27 -6.06 -27.62 65.88
CA TYR A 27 -6.04 -27.99 64.46
C TYR A 27 -7.45 -28.12 63.87
N LEU A 28 -8.40 -28.69 64.61
CA LEU A 28 -9.80 -28.78 64.18
C LEU A 28 -10.44 -27.39 64.05
N TYR A 29 -10.22 -26.50 65.02
CA TYR A 29 -10.69 -25.12 64.97
C TYR A 29 -10.06 -24.33 63.81
N LEU A 30 -8.73 -24.41 63.64
CA LEU A 30 -8.03 -23.80 62.52
C LEU A 30 -8.52 -24.34 61.17
N SER A 31 -8.78 -25.64 61.06
CA SER A 31 -9.36 -26.26 59.86
C SER A 31 -10.78 -25.76 59.57
N ILE A 32 -11.64 -25.63 60.58
CA ILE A 32 -12.98 -25.06 60.42
C ILE A 32 -12.91 -23.60 59.97
N MET A 33 -12.08 -22.78 60.61
CA MET A 33 -11.90 -21.36 60.24
C MET A 33 -11.30 -21.20 58.84
N PHE A 34 -10.38 -22.08 58.43
CA PHE A 34 -9.81 -22.14 57.09
C PHE A 34 -10.88 -22.53 56.04
N ASN A 35 -11.71 -23.54 56.33
CA ASN A 35 -12.82 -23.92 55.44
C ASN A 35 -13.86 -22.79 55.31
N LEU A 36 -14.21 -22.11 56.41
CA LEU A 36 -15.12 -20.95 56.39
C LEU A 36 -14.52 -19.77 55.59
N PHE A 37 -13.22 -19.53 55.72
CA PHE A 37 -12.51 -18.52 54.94
C PHE A 37 -12.53 -18.85 53.44
N PHE A 38 -12.19 -20.08 53.06
CA PHE A 38 -12.25 -20.54 51.66
C PHE A 38 -13.67 -20.55 51.07
N GLN A 39 -14.68 -20.87 51.89
CA GLN A 39 -16.09 -20.73 51.48
C GLN A 39 -16.48 -19.26 51.25
N CYS A 40 -15.99 -18.35 52.09
CA CYS A 40 -16.23 -16.92 51.92
C CYS A 40 -15.55 -16.37 50.65
N GLU A 41 -14.30 -16.76 50.38
CA GLU A 41 -13.61 -16.38 49.13
C GLU A 41 -14.31 -16.97 47.89
N LEU A 42 -14.77 -18.23 47.93
CA LEU A 42 -15.58 -18.80 46.84
C LEU A 42 -16.87 -18.02 46.57
N ILE A 43 -17.58 -17.58 47.61
CA ILE A 43 -18.81 -16.78 47.47
C ILE A 43 -18.50 -15.41 46.83
N THR A 44 -17.46 -14.71 47.29
CA THR A 44 -17.06 -13.43 46.70
C THR A 44 -16.55 -13.55 45.26
N ALA A 45 -15.88 -14.65 44.91
CA ALA A 45 -15.48 -14.95 43.53
C ALA A 45 -16.69 -15.21 42.62
N HIS A 46 -17.76 -15.83 43.14
CA HIS A 46 -18.98 -16.12 42.40
C HIS A 46 -19.81 -14.85 42.12
N GLU A 47 -19.93 -13.94 43.09
CA GLU A 47 -20.51 -12.59 42.89
C GLU A 47 -19.72 -11.81 41.81
N LEU A 48 -18.39 -11.82 41.87
CA LEU A 48 -17.54 -11.15 40.89
C LEU A 48 -17.62 -11.73 39.46
N THR A 49 -18.00 -13.00 39.30
CA THR A 49 -18.24 -13.61 37.98
C THR A 49 -19.66 -13.38 37.46
N GLN A 50 -20.59 -12.88 38.28
CA GLN A 50 -21.98 -12.58 37.89
C GLN A 50 -22.29 -11.08 37.78
N ARG A 51 -21.36 -10.27 37.22
CA ARG A 51 -21.82 -9.05 36.54
C ARG A 51 -22.79 -9.46 35.42
N PRO A 52 -24.01 -8.89 35.33
CA PRO A 52 -24.90 -9.19 34.22
C PRO A 52 -24.19 -8.81 32.90
N PRO A 53 -24.38 -9.59 31.81
CA PRO A 53 -23.74 -9.30 30.55
C PRO A 53 -24.13 -7.89 30.09
N THR A 54 -23.14 -7.02 29.90
CA THR A 54 -23.39 -5.63 29.50
C THR A 54 -24.14 -5.64 28.16
N PRO A 55 -25.32 -5.00 28.06
CA PRO A 55 -26.11 -5.05 26.84
C PRO A 55 -25.33 -4.39 25.71
N LYS A 56 -25.04 -5.20 24.68
CA LYS A 56 -24.29 -4.77 23.50
C LYS A 56 -25.25 -4.09 22.54
N CYS A 57 -25.28 -2.76 22.58
CA CYS A 57 -26.06 -1.95 21.65
C CYS A 57 -25.49 -2.00 20.22
N GLU A 58 -26.35 -1.74 19.23
CA GLU A 58 -25.98 -1.75 17.81
C GLU A 58 -25.06 -0.57 17.42
N PRO A 59 -24.37 -0.63 16.25
CA PRO A 59 -23.45 0.42 15.80
C PRO A 59 -24.05 1.84 15.70
N GLU A 60 -25.36 1.96 15.47
CA GLU A 60 -26.11 3.22 15.46
C GLU A 60 -26.50 3.73 16.86
N GLU A 61 -26.22 2.98 17.93
CA GLU A 61 -26.73 3.20 19.28
C GLU A 61 -25.63 3.41 20.33
N TYR A 62 -26.00 3.86 21.53
CA TYR A 62 -25.10 3.96 22.68
C TYR A 62 -25.82 3.47 23.94
N LEU A 63 -25.06 2.90 24.87
CA LEU A 63 -25.59 2.46 26.16
C LEU A 63 -25.83 3.68 27.07
N ASN A 64 -27.04 3.80 27.62
CA ASN A 64 -27.28 4.64 28.79
C ASN A 64 -26.94 3.85 30.06
N GLU A 65 -25.74 4.07 30.60
CA GLU A 65 -25.22 3.36 31.78
C GLU A 65 -26.07 3.58 33.05
N GLU A 66 -26.78 4.71 33.18
CA GLU A 66 -27.68 4.97 34.32
C GLU A 66 -28.93 4.06 34.33
N ARG A 67 -29.27 3.48 33.19
CA ARG A 67 -30.54 2.76 32.96
C ARG A 67 -30.37 1.35 32.38
N GLY A 68 -29.20 1.02 31.86
CA GLY A 68 -28.93 -0.25 31.19
C GLY A 68 -29.63 -0.41 29.84
N VAL A 69 -30.13 0.67 29.22
CA VAL A 69 -30.88 0.63 27.95
C VAL A 69 -30.05 1.16 26.79
N CYS A 70 -30.27 0.60 25.60
CA CYS A 70 -29.68 1.09 24.37
C CYS A 70 -30.49 2.27 23.79
N CYS A 71 -29.77 3.33 23.44
CA CYS A 71 -30.32 4.59 22.95
C CYS A 71 -29.83 4.90 21.53
N ASN A 72 -30.75 5.30 20.66
CA ASN A 72 -30.42 5.78 19.31
C ASN A 72 -29.56 7.06 19.35
N LYS A 73 -28.44 7.09 18.59
CA LYS A 73 -27.56 8.26 18.45
C LYS A 73 -28.26 9.43 17.72
N CYS A 74 -27.81 10.65 18.01
CA CYS A 74 -28.21 11.85 17.26
C CYS A 74 -27.56 11.88 15.85
N PRO A 75 -28.29 12.33 14.82
CA PRO A 75 -27.78 12.42 13.45
C PRO A 75 -26.76 13.56 13.25
N PRO A 76 -26.00 13.56 12.13
CA PRO A 76 -25.23 14.73 11.70
C PRO A 76 -26.10 15.99 11.67
N GLY A 77 -25.54 17.13 12.04
CA GLY A 77 -26.31 18.36 12.26
C GLY A 77 -26.76 18.60 13.70
N PHE A 78 -26.72 17.58 14.57
CA PHE A 78 -27.33 17.62 15.89
C PHE A 78 -26.38 17.12 17.00
N LYS A 79 -26.57 17.66 18.21
CA LYS A 79 -25.96 17.22 19.47
C LYS A 79 -27.02 16.59 20.39
N LEU A 80 -26.57 15.77 21.32
CA LEU A 80 -27.39 15.29 22.44
C LEU A 80 -27.76 16.46 23.37
N VAL A 81 -28.96 16.39 23.92
CA VAL A 81 -29.44 17.25 25.02
C VAL A 81 -29.81 16.41 26.24
N GLU A 82 -30.47 15.28 26.02
CA GLU A 82 -30.98 14.38 27.05
C GLU A 82 -30.88 12.93 26.55
N MET A 83 -30.47 12.01 27.41
CA MET A 83 -30.36 10.58 27.08
C MET A 83 -31.75 9.94 26.99
N CYS A 84 -31.88 8.82 26.27
CA CYS A 84 -33.15 8.10 26.27
C CYS A 84 -33.40 7.46 27.65
N LEU A 85 -34.64 7.55 28.14
CA LEU A 85 -35.04 7.01 29.45
C LEU A 85 -35.62 5.59 29.36
N ILE A 86 -35.95 5.14 28.15
CA ILE A 86 -36.61 3.87 27.84
C ILE A 86 -35.96 3.32 26.57
N GLU A 87 -35.78 2.00 26.51
CA GLU A 87 -35.32 1.29 25.33
C GLU A 87 -36.17 1.63 24.07
N ASN A 88 -35.54 1.59 22.89
CA ASN A 88 -36.12 2.01 21.60
C ASN A 88 -36.63 3.47 21.52
N HIS A 89 -36.47 4.31 22.55
CA HIS A 89 -36.79 5.73 22.43
C HIS A 89 -35.62 6.53 21.84
N ARG A 90 -35.96 7.49 20.96
CA ARG A 90 -34.98 8.40 20.37
C ARG A 90 -34.51 9.42 21.39
N SER A 91 -33.20 9.53 21.58
CA SER A 91 -32.59 10.56 22.44
C SER A 91 -33.01 11.98 22.06
N THR A 92 -33.12 12.90 23.02
CA THR A 92 -33.46 14.30 22.74
C THR A 92 -32.26 14.98 22.08
N CYS A 93 -32.39 15.32 20.80
CA CYS A 93 -31.31 15.89 19.99
C CYS A 93 -31.63 17.32 19.53
N ALA A 94 -30.72 18.27 19.75
CA ALA A 94 -30.86 19.65 19.28
C ALA A 94 -29.89 19.97 18.14
N LYS A 95 -30.34 20.78 17.19
CA LYS A 95 -29.53 21.21 16.04
C LYS A 95 -28.35 22.07 16.50
N CYS A 96 -27.17 21.89 15.89
CA CYS A 96 -26.00 22.71 16.19
C CYS A 96 -26.29 24.21 15.92
N PRO A 97 -25.80 25.13 16.78
CA PRO A 97 -25.92 26.57 16.54
C PRO A 97 -25.05 27.01 15.36
N LYS A 98 -25.33 28.19 14.80
CA LYS A 98 -24.50 28.81 13.75
C LYS A 98 -23.04 28.91 14.22
N GLY A 99 -22.10 28.52 13.37
CA GLY A 99 -20.67 28.47 13.73
C GLY A 99 -20.23 27.20 14.46
N GLN A 100 -21.12 26.21 14.62
CA GLN A 100 -20.78 24.87 15.11
C GLN A 100 -21.37 23.77 14.22
N TYR A 101 -20.75 22.60 14.22
CA TYR A 101 -21.12 21.47 13.38
C TYR A 101 -20.99 20.11 14.08
N ARG A 102 -21.61 19.08 13.50
CA ARG A 102 -21.44 17.68 13.86
C ARG A 102 -21.61 16.81 12.61
N ASP A 103 -20.53 16.16 12.22
CA ASP A 103 -20.28 15.52 10.92
C ASP A 103 -20.61 14.01 10.88
N SER A 104 -20.94 13.41 12.01
CA SER A 104 -21.27 11.99 12.14
C SER A 104 -22.42 11.73 13.12
N ILE A 105 -23.00 10.52 13.07
CA ILE A 105 -23.89 10.05 14.13
C ILE A 105 -23.16 10.04 15.48
N ASN A 106 -23.80 10.54 16.54
CA ASN A 106 -23.12 10.85 17.79
C ASN A 106 -24.05 10.90 19.01
N TYR A 107 -23.48 10.79 20.21
CA TYR A 107 -24.18 10.92 21.49
C TYR A 107 -23.56 12.05 22.35
N ALA A 108 -22.92 13.04 21.72
CA ALA A 108 -22.17 14.07 22.44
C ALA A 108 -23.05 15.29 22.77
N SER A 109 -22.90 15.83 23.97
CA SER A 109 -23.61 17.01 24.47
C SER A 109 -23.19 18.34 23.81
N THR A 110 -22.17 18.32 22.93
CA THR A 110 -21.56 19.50 22.31
C THR A 110 -21.35 19.32 20.80
N CYS A 111 -21.50 20.41 20.03
CA CYS A 111 -21.07 20.47 18.64
C CYS A 111 -19.62 20.96 18.54
N ARG A 112 -18.92 20.59 17.47
CA ARG A 112 -17.55 21.05 17.17
C ARG A 112 -17.62 22.48 16.64
N ILE A 113 -16.69 23.36 17.04
CA ILE A 113 -16.61 24.72 16.48
C ILE A 113 -16.11 24.63 15.03
N CYS A 114 -16.73 25.38 14.12
CA CYS A 114 -16.30 25.46 12.73
C CYS A 114 -14.88 26.01 12.62
N ARG A 115 -14.02 25.35 11.83
CA ARG A 115 -12.69 25.86 11.50
C ARG A 115 -12.81 27.21 10.76
N GLN A 116 -11.93 28.16 11.07
CA GLN A 116 -11.70 29.33 10.23
C GLN A 116 -10.48 29.06 9.33
N CYS A 117 -10.59 29.42 8.06
CA CYS A 117 -9.48 29.33 7.11
C CYS A 117 -8.60 30.57 7.27
N LYS A 118 -7.29 30.37 7.44
CA LYS A 118 -6.37 31.44 7.83
C LYS A 118 -5.69 32.07 6.62
N ASP A 119 -5.94 33.35 6.39
CA ASP A 119 -5.37 34.07 5.26
C ASP A 119 -3.84 34.15 5.37
N GLU A 120 -3.33 34.28 6.61
CA GLU A 120 -1.90 34.31 6.95
C GLU A 120 -1.22 32.94 6.70
N LYS A 121 -2.01 31.86 6.59
CA LYS A 121 -1.54 30.51 6.21
C LYS A 121 -1.74 30.21 4.72
N ASN A 122 -2.02 31.23 3.91
CA ASN A 122 -2.35 31.10 2.48
C ASN A 122 -3.57 30.20 2.21
N GLU A 123 -4.55 30.19 3.11
CA GLU A 123 -5.82 29.47 2.93
C GLU A 123 -6.94 30.39 2.46
N PHE A 124 -7.94 29.83 1.79
CA PHE A 124 -9.25 30.44 1.60
C PHE A 124 -10.38 29.45 1.91
N GLN A 125 -11.59 29.96 2.14
CA GLN A 125 -12.77 29.13 2.36
C GLN A 125 -13.32 28.60 1.03
N LYS A 126 -13.15 27.30 0.76
CA LYS A 126 -13.72 26.63 -0.43
C LYS A 126 -15.20 26.28 -0.24
N LYS A 127 -15.58 25.85 0.98
CA LYS A 127 -16.98 25.65 1.37
C LYS A 127 -17.21 26.20 2.78
N ALA A 128 -18.28 26.98 2.93
CA ALA A 128 -18.73 27.49 4.22
C ALA A 128 -19.19 26.34 5.15
N CYS A 129 -19.02 26.54 6.45
CA CYS A 129 -19.50 25.59 7.47
C CYS A 129 -21.02 25.46 7.44
N LYS A 130 -21.51 24.26 7.73
CA LYS A 130 -22.91 23.94 7.97
C LYS A 130 -23.04 23.22 9.31
N THR A 131 -24.26 22.99 9.79
CA THR A 131 -24.47 22.22 11.04
C THR A 131 -23.98 20.78 10.93
N ASP A 132 -23.93 20.22 9.72
CA ASP A 132 -23.56 18.84 9.36
C ASP A 132 -22.14 18.73 8.76
N GLN A 133 -21.43 19.84 8.54
CA GLN A 133 -20.16 19.85 7.79
C GLN A 133 -19.25 20.99 8.24
N ASN A 134 -17.99 20.68 8.58
CA ASN A 134 -16.99 21.70 8.89
C ASN A 134 -16.71 22.62 7.69
N THR A 135 -16.17 23.82 7.95
CA THR A 135 -15.56 24.65 6.91
C THR A 135 -14.48 23.86 6.18
N ILE A 136 -14.53 23.84 4.85
CA ILE A 136 -13.48 23.22 4.03
C ILE A 136 -12.59 24.34 3.49
N CYS A 137 -11.36 24.38 4.00
CA CYS A 137 -10.30 25.28 3.56
C CYS A 137 -9.53 24.69 2.39
N GLN A 138 -8.98 25.54 1.53
CA GLN A 138 -8.10 25.17 0.43
C GLN A 138 -6.95 26.17 0.34
N CYS A 139 -5.78 25.71 -0.11
CA CYS A 139 -4.64 26.60 -0.38
C CYS A 139 -4.95 27.55 -1.55
N LYS A 140 -4.54 28.81 -1.42
CA LYS A 140 -4.66 29.84 -2.46
C LYS A 140 -3.94 29.43 -3.75
N PRO A 141 -4.34 29.96 -4.93
CA PRO A 141 -3.60 29.75 -6.18
C PRO A 141 -2.10 30.05 -6.03
N GLY A 142 -1.25 29.21 -6.63
CA GLY A 142 0.21 29.27 -6.42
C GLY A 142 0.70 28.56 -5.15
N PHE A 143 -0.18 27.89 -4.40
CA PHE A 143 0.17 27.07 -3.24
C PHE A 143 -0.50 25.68 -3.29
N TYR A 144 0.23 24.65 -2.88
CA TYR A 144 -0.25 23.27 -2.72
C TYR A 144 -0.31 22.86 -1.25
N ARG A 145 -1.20 21.92 -0.93
CA ARG A 145 -1.32 21.35 0.43
C ARG A 145 -0.19 20.35 0.71
N PHE A 146 0.75 20.73 1.57
CA PHE A 146 1.74 19.81 2.13
C PHE A 146 1.23 19.26 3.48
N ASN A 147 1.03 17.95 3.59
CA ASN A 147 0.66 17.31 4.86
C ASN A 147 1.90 17.14 5.74
N ILE A 148 1.83 17.60 6.99
CA ILE A 148 2.91 17.46 7.98
C ILE A 148 2.72 16.16 8.76
N ASN A 149 1.47 15.79 9.04
CA ASN A 149 1.05 14.48 9.54
C ASN A 149 -0.41 14.21 9.11
N SER A 150 -1.05 13.18 9.67
CA SER A 150 -2.43 12.78 9.36
C SER A 150 -3.49 13.85 9.63
N GLU A 151 -3.28 14.73 10.61
CA GLU A 151 -4.26 15.73 11.05
C GLU A 151 -3.92 17.17 10.59
N THR A 152 -2.65 17.45 10.31
CA THR A 152 -2.15 18.81 10.05
C THR A 152 -1.45 18.95 8.70
N TYR A 153 -1.70 20.10 8.06
CA TYR A 153 -1.10 20.48 6.80
C TYR A 153 -0.78 21.96 6.78
N GLU A 154 0.05 22.36 5.83
CA GLU A 154 0.37 23.74 5.49
C GLU A 154 0.26 23.96 3.99
N CYS A 155 0.10 25.22 3.57
CA CYS A 155 0.08 25.60 2.16
C CYS A 155 1.47 26.08 1.75
N ARG A 156 2.23 25.21 1.08
CA ARG A 156 3.56 25.53 0.54
C ARG A 156 3.41 26.15 -0.84
N ARG A 157 4.27 27.12 -1.17
CA ARG A 157 4.31 27.71 -2.52
C ARG A 157 4.69 26.61 -3.52
N CYS A 158 4.06 26.62 -4.69
CA CYS A 158 4.42 25.76 -5.81
C CYS A 158 5.89 25.99 -6.21
N SER A 159 6.62 24.91 -6.50
CA SER A 159 7.95 25.01 -7.13
C SER A 159 7.84 25.67 -8.50
N GLN A 160 8.87 26.43 -8.90
CA GLN A 160 9.06 26.86 -10.27
C GLN A 160 10.21 26.04 -10.85
N CYS A 161 10.04 25.52 -12.06
CA CYS A 161 11.08 24.73 -12.73
C CYS A 161 12.21 25.63 -13.22
N LYS A 162 13.44 25.12 -13.21
CA LYS A 162 14.64 25.84 -13.68
C LYS A 162 14.61 26.07 -15.21
N PRO A 163 15.44 26.95 -15.79
CA PRO A 163 15.51 27.15 -17.24
C PRO A 163 15.90 25.91 -18.06
N ASP A 164 16.64 24.97 -17.45
CA ASP A 164 17.02 23.64 -17.94
C ASP A 164 15.90 22.57 -17.79
N GLU A 165 14.84 22.90 -17.06
CA GLU A 165 13.71 22.03 -16.76
C GLU A 165 12.41 22.48 -17.47
N TRP A 166 11.43 21.58 -17.56
CA TRP A 166 10.06 21.88 -17.99
C TRP A 166 9.03 21.31 -17.00
N GLU A 167 7.85 21.91 -16.98
CA GLU A 167 6.74 21.58 -16.08
C GLU A 167 6.03 20.30 -16.55
N ARG A 168 6.58 19.12 -16.17
CA ARG A 168 6.02 17.80 -16.49
C ARG A 168 4.61 17.63 -15.93
N HIS A 169 4.38 18.07 -14.70
CA HIS A 169 3.05 18.18 -14.12
C HIS A 169 2.88 19.54 -13.45
N THR A 170 1.75 20.20 -13.76
CA THR A 170 1.46 21.53 -13.25
C THR A 170 1.06 21.51 -11.78
N CYS A 171 1.34 22.60 -11.07
CA CYS A 171 0.97 22.68 -9.65
C CYS A 171 -0.55 22.63 -9.46
N THR A 172 -0.99 21.88 -8.46
CA THR A 172 -2.40 21.75 -8.06
C THR A 172 -2.59 22.10 -6.59
N PRO A 173 -3.83 22.35 -6.11
CA PRO A 173 -4.06 22.66 -4.70
C PRO A 173 -3.70 21.52 -3.71
N THR A 174 -3.33 20.34 -4.18
CA THR A 174 -2.88 19.19 -3.35
C THR A 174 -1.46 18.75 -3.67
N ASN A 175 -1.02 18.85 -4.92
CA ASN A 175 0.26 18.31 -5.39
C ASN A 175 1.13 19.45 -5.93
N ASN A 176 2.42 19.44 -5.57
CA ASN A 176 3.39 20.42 -6.09
C ASN A 176 3.60 20.28 -7.61
N THR A 177 4.16 21.31 -8.22
CA THR A 177 4.79 21.24 -9.55
C THR A 177 5.81 20.11 -9.62
N VAL A 178 5.82 19.36 -10.73
CA VAL A 178 6.84 18.34 -11.00
C VAL A 178 7.64 18.75 -12.24
N CYS A 179 8.95 18.91 -12.07
CA CYS A 179 9.86 19.38 -13.09
C CYS A 179 10.66 18.21 -13.70
N GLY A 180 10.73 18.14 -15.03
CA GLY A 180 11.56 17.18 -15.77
C GLY A 180 12.65 17.90 -16.55
N CYS A 181 13.75 17.23 -16.87
CA CYS A 181 14.78 17.79 -17.74
C CYS A 181 14.26 17.96 -19.18
N LYS A 182 14.71 19.02 -19.86
CA LYS A 182 14.41 19.26 -21.28
C LYS A 182 15.11 18.25 -22.19
N GLU A 183 14.71 18.21 -23.46
CA GLU A 183 15.37 17.41 -24.48
C GLU A 183 16.88 17.72 -24.54
N ASN A 184 17.70 16.67 -24.65
CA ASN A 184 19.16 16.72 -24.56
C ASN A 184 19.72 17.13 -23.19
N TYR A 185 18.92 17.06 -22.12
CA TYR A 185 19.38 17.10 -20.73
C TYR A 185 18.93 15.84 -19.99
N HIS A 186 19.77 15.32 -19.10
CA HIS A 186 19.46 14.18 -18.21
C HIS A 186 19.69 14.56 -16.74
N ARG A 187 19.12 13.79 -15.81
CA ARG A 187 19.09 14.17 -14.39
C ARG A 187 20.30 13.59 -13.64
N VAL A 188 21.22 14.45 -13.23
CA VAL A 188 22.43 14.09 -12.46
C VAL A 188 22.34 14.80 -11.11
N ASN A 189 22.39 14.07 -10.00
CA ASN A 189 22.39 14.65 -8.63
C ASN A 189 21.27 15.69 -8.37
N ASN A 190 20.07 15.48 -8.94
CA ASN A 190 18.94 16.43 -8.91
C ASN A 190 19.16 17.80 -9.62
N GLN A 191 20.20 17.89 -10.45
CA GLN A 191 20.41 18.90 -11.49
C GLN A 191 20.04 18.30 -12.86
N CYS A 192 19.71 19.12 -13.86
CA CYS A 192 19.65 18.68 -15.25
C CYS A 192 20.94 19.08 -15.96
N GLU A 193 21.71 18.09 -16.41
CA GLU A 193 22.99 18.28 -17.10
C GLU A 193 22.84 17.93 -18.59
N PRO A 194 23.54 18.63 -19.50
CA PRO A 194 23.43 18.37 -20.93
C PRO A 194 24.01 17.00 -21.30
N CYS A 195 23.33 16.28 -22.19
CA CYS A 195 23.73 14.97 -22.70
C CYS A 195 25.08 15.02 -23.44
N THR A 196 26.16 14.69 -22.74
CA THR A 196 27.52 14.61 -23.31
C THR A 196 27.89 13.21 -23.83
N THR A 197 27.17 12.18 -23.40
CA THR A 197 27.44 10.77 -23.75
C THR A 197 26.15 10.01 -24.08
N CYS A 198 26.27 8.96 -24.88
CA CYS A 198 25.16 8.03 -25.15
C CYS A 198 24.83 7.24 -23.88
N THR A 199 23.63 7.45 -23.35
CA THR A 199 23.05 6.74 -22.19
C THR A 199 21.58 6.42 -22.48
N ALA A 200 20.96 5.55 -21.67
CA ALA A 200 19.56 5.15 -21.85
C ALA A 200 18.54 6.30 -21.72
N GLU A 201 18.96 7.48 -21.22
CA GLU A 201 18.15 8.70 -21.17
C GLU A 201 18.54 9.71 -22.26
N CYS A 202 19.76 9.59 -22.82
CA CYS A 202 20.32 10.45 -23.88
C CYS A 202 20.32 9.77 -25.28
N ASN A 203 19.34 8.89 -25.55
CA ASN A 203 19.30 8.03 -26.75
C ASN A 203 19.42 8.79 -28.09
N LEU A 204 18.99 10.06 -28.16
CA LEU A 204 19.05 10.90 -29.37
C LEU A 204 20.48 11.13 -29.90
N HIS A 205 21.50 11.00 -29.04
CA HIS A 205 22.92 11.14 -29.41
C HIS A 205 23.64 9.80 -29.58
N CYS A 206 22.95 8.67 -29.41
CA CYS A 206 23.54 7.35 -29.64
C CYS A 206 23.69 7.08 -31.15
N PRO A 207 24.82 6.53 -31.61
CA PRO A 207 24.94 6.08 -33.00
C PRO A 207 23.94 4.95 -33.26
N GLY A 208 22.93 5.23 -34.08
CA GLY A 208 21.89 4.25 -34.43
C GLY A 208 22.47 2.98 -35.06
N PRO A 209 21.74 1.84 -35.00
CA PRO A 209 22.22 0.57 -35.52
C PRO A 209 22.59 0.72 -37.00
N SER A 210 23.87 0.50 -37.32
CA SER A 210 24.44 0.88 -38.61
C SER A 210 23.74 0.16 -39.77
N ASN A 211 23.03 0.92 -40.61
CA ASN A 211 22.25 0.41 -41.76
C ASN A 211 23.09 -0.45 -42.73
N THR A 212 24.42 -0.29 -42.72
CA THR A 212 25.38 -1.15 -43.43
C THR A 212 25.16 -2.65 -43.20
N PHE A 213 24.76 -3.07 -42.00
CA PHE A 213 24.50 -4.50 -41.73
C PHE A 213 23.27 -4.99 -42.52
N PHE A 214 22.14 -4.27 -42.42
CA PHE A 214 20.92 -4.62 -43.14
C PHE A 214 21.09 -4.52 -44.66
N ILE A 215 21.77 -3.49 -45.16
CA ILE A 215 22.08 -3.32 -46.59
C ILE A 215 22.89 -4.51 -47.12
N ASN A 216 23.93 -4.94 -46.40
CA ASN A 216 24.76 -6.08 -46.79
C ASN A 216 23.98 -7.41 -46.78
N VAL A 217 23.10 -7.61 -45.79
CA VAL A 217 22.22 -8.80 -45.72
C VAL A 217 21.24 -8.83 -46.90
N ILE A 218 20.58 -7.71 -47.21
CA ILE A 218 19.63 -7.59 -48.33
C ILE A 218 20.35 -7.83 -49.67
N ALA A 219 21.54 -7.26 -49.87
CA ALA A 219 22.33 -7.48 -51.08
C ALA A 219 22.74 -8.96 -51.25
N GLY A 220 23.14 -9.63 -50.16
CA GLY A 220 23.47 -11.06 -50.16
C GLY A 220 22.27 -11.94 -50.54
N ILE A 221 21.10 -11.67 -49.97
CA ILE A 221 19.85 -12.39 -50.28
C ILE A 221 19.47 -12.19 -51.77
N GLY A 222 19.53 -10.96 -52.27
CA GLY A 222 19.25 -10.65 -53.68
C GLY A 222 20.15 -11.40 -54.66
N ALA A 223 21.45 -11.50 -54.35
CA ALA A 223 22.40 -12.27 -55.16
C ALA A 223 22.08 -13.77 -55.17
N VAL A 224 21.73 -14.37 -54.03
CA VAL A 224 21.34 -15.78 -53.94
C VAL A 224 20.06 -16.05 -54.74
N VAL A 225 19.04 -15.19 -54.63
CA VAL A 225 17.79 -15.33 -55.40
C VAL A 225 18.04 -15.25 -56.91
N LEU A 226 18.90 -14.35 -57.38
CA LEU A 226 19.29 -14.26 -58.79
C LEU A 226 19.99 -15.53 -59.30
N VAL A 227 20.93 -16.08 -58.52
CA VAL A 227 21.62 -17.34 -58.87
C VAL A 227 20.64 -18.52 -58.91
N MET A 228 19.72 -18.61 -57.96
CA MET A 228 18.68 -19.66 -57.94
C MET A 228 17.72 -19.53 -59.13
N PHE A 229 17.30 -18.31 -59.48
CA PHE A 229 16.45 -18.08 -60.65
C PHE A 229 17.17 -18.45 -61.96
N ALA A 230 18.43 -18.05 -62.11
CA ALA A 230 19.24 -18.43 -63.27
C ALA A 230 19.43 -19.96 -63.36
N ALA A 231 19.65 -20.64 -62.24
CA ALA A 231 19.74 -22.10 -62.19
C ALA A 231 18.41 -22.77 -62.63
N VAL A 232 17.26 -22.27 -62.16
CA VAL A 232 15.94 -22.75 -62.58
C VAL A 232 15.72 -22.55 -64.09
N VAL A 233 16.04 -21.38 -64.64
CA VAL A 233 15.93 -21.09 -66.08
C VAL A 233 16.84 -22.01 -66.91
N LEU A 234 18.05 -22.30 -66.44
CA LEU A 234 18.96 -23.25 -67.10
C LEU A 234 18.42 -24.69 -67.04
N VAL A 235 17.83 -25.12 -65.92
CA VAL A 235 17.22 -26.44 -65.76
C VAL A 235 15.97 -26.59 -66.65
N THR A 236 15.05 -25.63 -66.64
CA THR A 236 13.85 -25.68 -67.49
C THR A 236 14.23 -25.68 -68.97
N HIS A 237 15.15 -24.82 -69.40
CA HIS A 237 15.64 -24.83 -70.79
C HIS A 237 16.28 -26.16 -71.20
N LYS A 238 17.01 -26.83 -70.30
CA LYS A 238 17.58 -28.18 -70.53
C LYS A 238 16.50 -29.27 -70.58
N LEU A 239 15.42 -29.14 -69.82
CA LEU A 239 14.27 -30.06 -69.84
C LEU A 239 13.41 -29.88 -71.10
N THR A 240 13.02 -28.65 -71.43
CA THR A 240 12.27 -28.34 -72.67
C THR A 240 13.04 -28.81 -73.90
N LYS A 241 14.35 -28.54 -73.99
CA LYS A 241 15.20 -29.01 -75.10
C LYS A 241 15.35 -30.54 -75.17
N ARG A 242 15.10 -31.28 -74.08
CA ARG A 242 15.04 -32.75 -74.09
C ARG A 242 13.66 -33.28 -74.53
N PHE A 243 12.58 -32.57 -74.24
CA PHE A 243 11.23 -32.95 -74.67
C PHE A 243 11.01 -32.72 -76.16
N THR A 244 11.49 -31.60 -76.74
CA THR A 244 11.35 -31.29 -78.18
C THR A 244 12.18 -32.19 -79.12
N GLN A 245 12.75 -33.29 -78.64
CA GLN A 245 13.44 -34.31 -79.46
C GLN A 245 12.71 -35.67 -79.49
N ARG A 246 11.45 -35.76 -79.03
CA ARG A 246 10.65 -37.01 -79.07
C ARG A 246 9.19 -36.81 -79.48
N GLU A 247 8.92 -37.10 -80.74
CA GLU A 247 7.64 -37.50 -81.35
C GLU A 247 7.97 -38.55 -82.44
N PRO A 248 7.02 -39.31 -83.03
CA PRO A 248 5.54 -39.17 -83.09
C PRO A 248 4.83 -40.31 -82.27
N SER A 249 3.52 -40.62 -82.32
CA SER A 249 2.49 -40.43 -83.37
C SER A 249 1.03 -40.44 -82.84
N HIS A 250 0.11 -39.85 -83.60
CA HIS A 250 -1.37 -40.02 -83.54
C HIS A 250 -1.81 -41.38 -84.16
N PRO A 251 -3.01 -41.97 -83.86
CA PRO A 251 -4.33 -41.35 -84.17
C PRO A 251 -5.58 -41.71 -83.29
N VAL A 252 -6.68 -40.93 -83.44
CA VAL A 252 -8.12 -41.34 -83.58
C VAL A 252 -8.76 -42.30 -82.53
N LEU A 253 -9.94 -42.11 -81.89
CA LEU A 253 -11.23 -41.43 -82.21
C LEU A 253 -12.06 -41.16 -80.93
N GLN A 254 -13.02 -40.19 -80.94
CA GLN A 254 -14.27 -40.13 -80.10
C GLN A 254 -14.14 -40.02 -78.54
N GLN A 255 -15.09 -39.47 -77.75
CA GLN A 255 -16.36 -38.72 -77.99
C GLN A 255 -16.77 -37.88 -76.75
N SER A 256 -17.61 -36.84 -76.97
CA SER A 256 -18.68 -36.28 -76.09
C SER A 256 -18.45 -35.80 -74.64
N GLU A 257 -18.94 -34.57 -74.38
CA GLU A 257 -19.59 -34.04 -73.13
C GLU A 257 -18.73 -33.88 -71.86
N ASP A 258 -18.90 -32.88 -70.97
CA ASP A 258 -19.90 -31.78 -70.88
C ASP A 258 -19.23 -30.43 -70.42
N SER A 259 -20.02 -29.36 -70.34
CA SER A 259 -19.72 -27.98 -69.92
C SER A 259 -20.11 -27.74 -68.42
N PRO A 260 -20.26 -26.50 -67.89
CA PRO A 260 -19.53 -25.23 -68.03
C PRO A 260 -18.90 -24.84 -66.64
N GLU A 261 -18.57 -23.61 -66.19
CA GLU A 261 -18.78 -22.23 -66.68
C GLU A 261 -17.80 -21.18 -66.04
N SER A 262 -17.57 -20.06 -66.74
CA SER A 262 -17.31 -18.65 -66.34
C SER A 262 -16.67 -18.21 -65.00
N CYS A 263 -15.97 -17.06 -64.90
CA CYS A 263 -15.34 -16.19 -65.93
C CYS A 263 -14.33 -15.16 -65.35
N LYS A 264 -13.49 -14.66 -66.26
CA LYS A 264 -12.80 -13.34 -66.43
C LYS A 264 -13.18 -12.12 -65.55
N GLN A 265 -12.42 -11.01 -65.45
CA GLN A 265 -11.01 -10.57 -65.75
C GLN A 265 -10.92 -9.02 -65.51
N ILE A 266 -9.75 -8.34 -65.70
CA ILE A 266 -9.56 -6.86 -65.91
C ILE A 266 -9.60 -5.98 -64.61
N LEU A 267 -8.90 -4.83 -64.42
CA LEU A 267 -7.51 -4.33 -64.68
C LEU A 267 -7.36 -2.87 -64.15
N ILE A 268 -6.11 -2.38 -63.94
CA ILE A 268 -5.61 -0.99 -64.18
C ILE A 268 -5.88 0.20 -63.20
N VAL A 269 -4.78 0.94 -62.84
CA VAL A 269 -4.63 2.41 -62.52
C VAL A 269 -5.43 3.00 -61.33
N SER A 270 -4.93 3.87 -60.43
CA SER A 270 -3.63 4.52 -60.12
C SER A 270 -3.76 5.30 -58.76
N GLU A 271 -3.02 6.33 -58.27
CA GLU A 271 -1.92 7.24 -58.74
C GLU A 271 -1.11 7.80 -57.52
N GLU A 272 -0.49 8.99 -57.63
CA GLU A 272 0.33 9.73 -56.62
C GLU A 272 -0.01 11.27 -56.70
N PRO A 273 0.74 12.32 -56.26
CA PRO A 273 1.95 12.47 -55.40
C PRO A 273 1.93 13.64 -54.35
N SER A 274 3.10 13.94 -53.74
CA SER A 274 3.63 15.31 -53.35
C SER A 274 3.09 16.04 -52.08
N GLN A 275 3.76 17.00 -51.39
CA GLN A 275 5.17 17.52 -51.31
C GLN A 275 5.36 18.37 -49.99
N THR A 276 6.37 19.27 -49.83
CA THR A 276 7.62 19.10 -49.03
C THR A 276 8.03 20.43 -48.29
N ASP A 277 9.18 20.43 -47.58
CA ASP A 277 10.10 21.58 -47.34
C ASP A 277 9.78 22.68 -46.28
N THR A 278 10.70 23.48 -45.66
CA THR A 278 12.19 23.41 -45.39
C THR A 278 12.67 24.58 -44.43
N ALA A 279 13.86 24.46 -43.77
CA ALA A 279 14.74 25.48 -43.11
C ALA A 279 14.32 26.21 -41.77
N VAL A 280 15.12 26.63 -40.74
CA VAL A 280 16.59 26.89 -40.43
C VAL A 280 16.99 28.41 -40.42
N PRO A 281 17.81 29.01 -39.49
CA PRO A 281 18.23 28.74 -38.07
C PRO A 281 18.35 30.03 -37.15
N HIS A 282 19.24 30.04 -36.11
CA HIS A 282 19.88 31.13 -35.27
C HIS A 282 19.61 31.00 -33.72
N SER A 283 20.44 31.19 -32.66
CA SER A 283 21.89 31.47 -32.32
C SER A 283 22.01 32.69 -31.34
N LEU A 284 22.83 32.79 -30.26
CA LEU A 284 23.89 31.94 -29.64
C LEU A 284 24.38 32.54 -28.25
N THR A 285 24.83 31.72 -27.26
CA THR A 285 25.82 32.03 -26.12
C THR A 285 25.51 33.08 -25.01
N SER A 286 26.14 33.16 -23.79
CA SER A 286 27.00 32.27 -22.92
C SER A 286 27.12 32.80 -21.43
N GLU A 287 27.95 32.14 -20.59
CA GLU A 287 28.64 32.57 -19.32
C GLU A 287 27.81 32.60 -17.99
N GLN A 288 28.14 31.86 -16.90
CA GLN A 288 29.30 31.84 -15.93
C GLN A 288 29.14 32.84 -14.75
N GLU A 289 29.50 32.59 -13.47
CA GLU A 289 30.16 31.47 -12.72
C GLU A 289 29.90 31.60 -11.19
N GLY A 290 30.15 30.59 -10.32
CA GLY A 290 30.44 30.87 -8.89
C GLY A 290 30.13 29.86 -7.75
N SER A 291 31.10 28.99 -7.42
CA SER A 291 31.37 28.40 -6.06
C SER A 291 30.49 27.29 -5.43
N ASN A 292 31.15 26.48 -4.57
CA ASN A 292 30.67 25.29 -3.82
C ASN A 292 30.84 25.53 -2.28
N LEU A 293 30.59 24.65 -1.28
CA LEU A 293 30.35 23.18 -1.17
C LEU A 293 29.43 22.90 0.09
N PRO A 294 29.43 21.78 0.86
CA PRO A 294 28.23 20.95 1.04
C PRO A 294 27.71 20.79 2.50
N ASP A 295 26.61 20.06 2.67
CA ASP A 295 26.62 18.80 3.45
C ASP A 295 25.40 17.93 3.12
N CYS A 296 25.58 16.60 2.99
CA CYS A 296 24.58 15.71 2.37
C CYS A 296 24.37 14.37 3.12
N VAL A 297 23.10 13.98 3.31
CA VAL A 297 22.67 12.59 3.59
C VAL A 297 21.42 12.28 2.75
N PRO A 298 21.42 11.26 1.87
CA PRO A 298 20.26 10.96 1.02
C PRO A 298 19.02 10.52 1.80
N LEU A 299 17.87 11.10 1.48
CA LEU A 299 16.57 10.78 2.09
C LEU A 299 15.81 9.63 1.39
N GLU A 300 16.19 9.33 0.15
CA GLU A 300 15.40 8.56 -0.83
C GLU A 300 15.24 7.07 -0.45
N ILE A 301 16.18 6.50 0.31
CA ILE A 301 16.16 5.09 0.76
C ILE A 301 15.06 4.81 1.80
N LYS A 302 14.54 5.84 2.50
CA LYS A 302 13.47 5.65 3.50
C LYS A 302 12.06 5.70 2.94
N SER A 303 11.85 6.22 1.73
CA SER A 303 10.53 6.34 1.09
C SER A 303 9.95 4.97 0.72
N GLU A 304 10.72 4.15 0.00
CA GLU A 304 10.22 2.90 -0.61
C GLU A 304 9.65 1.92 0.43
N PHE A 305 10.37 1.69 1.54
CA PHE A 305 9.87 0.88 2.66
C PHE A 305 8.63 1.47 3.33
N SER A 306 8.55 2.80 3.48
CA SER A 306 7.38 3.46 4.05
C SER A 306 6.16 3.30 3.15
N ASP A 307 6.33 3.45 1.83
CA ASP A 307 5.25 3.30 0.85
C ASP A 307 4.77 1.85 0.73
N LEU A 308 5.67 0.86 0.85
CA LEU A 308 5.28 -0.54 0.98
C LEU A 308 4.42 -0.77 2.23
N ILE A 309 4.89 -0.32 3.40
CA ILE A 309 4.18 -0.52 4.67
C ILE A 309 2.79 0.16 4.63
N TYR A 310 2.68 1.39 4.13
CA TYR A 310 1.37 2.03 3.98
C TYR A 310 0.47 1.28 2.98
N THR A 311 1.00 0.69 1.92
CA THR A 311 0.23 -0.15 0.99
C THR A 311 -0.32 -1.40 1.70
N VAL A 312 0.49 -2.08 2.52
CA VAL A 312 0.04 -3.23 3.34
C VAL A 312 -1.09 -2.82 4.29
N LEU A 313 -0.98 -1.64 4.91
CA LEU A 313 -1.99 -1.11 5.84
C LEU A 313 -3.30 -0.67 5.18
N ASP A 314 -3.30 -0.38 3.88
CA ASP A 314 -4.52 -0.09 3.11
C ASP A 314 -5.14 -1.35 2.49
N LEU A 315 -4.38 -2.44 2.32
CA LEU A 315 -4.86 -3.73 1.80
C LEU A 315 -5.32 -4.73 2.88
N VAL A 316 -4.80 -4.64 4.10
CA VAL A 316 -5.04 -5.61 5.18
C VAL A 316 -5.83 -4.96 6.33
N SER A 317 -6.94 -5.59 6.74
CA SER A 317 -7.78 -5.04 7.80
C SER A 317 -7.06 -4.98 9.16
N ALA A 318 -7.40 -3.99 10.00
CA ALA A 318 -6.73 -3.76 11.27
C ALA A 318 -6.68 -4.98 12.22
N LEU A 319 -7.69 -5.88 12.16
CA LEU A 319 -7.69 -7.12 12.93
C LEU A 319 -6.67 -8.14 12.39
N GLN A 320 -6.52 -8.21 11.07
CA GLN A 320 -5.62 -9.14 10.38
C GLN A 320 -4.16 -8.66 10.43
N VAL A 321 -3.88 -7.35 10.46
CA VAL A 321 -2.50 -6.84 10.60
C VAL A 321 -1.85 -7.37 11.89
N LYS A 322 -2.59 -7.44 13.00
CA LYS A 322 -2.11 -8.02 14.27
C LYS A 322 -1.81 -9.53 14.22
N GLN A 323 -2.38 -10.25 13.25
CA GLN A 323 -2.05 -11.66 12.98
C GLN A 323 -0.86 -11.76 12.02
N LEU A 324 -0.76 -10.84 11.05
CA LEU A 324 0.34 -10.76 10.09
C LEU A 324 1.67 -10.43 10.76
N VAL A 325 1.73 -9.43 11.64
CA VAL A 325 2.99 -9.07 12.33
C VAL A 325 3.50 -10.20 13.24
N ARG A 326 2.59 -10.99 13.84
CA ARG A 326 2.95 -12.21 14.58
C ARG A 326 3.48 -13.31 13.66
N SER A 327 2.85 -13.54 12.51
CA SER A 327 3.34 -14.54 11.54
C SER A 327 4.66 -14.12 10.85
N LEU A 328 4.98 -12.83 10.86
CA LEU A 328 6.27 -12.22 10.47
C LEU A 328 7.31 -12.17 11.62
N GLY A 329 7.02 -12.72 12.80
CA GLY A 329 8.00 -12.80 13.89
C GLY A 329 8.24 -11.50 14.68
N VAL A 330 7.27 -10.58 14.71
CA VAL A 330 7.25 -9.49 15.70
C VAL A 330 6.72 -10.06 17.03
N ASN A 331 7.44 -9.83 18.13
CA ASN A 331 7.08 -10.40 19.44
C ASN A 331 5.85 -9.70 20.03
N ASP A 332 5.03 -10.42 20.81
CA ASP A 332 3.86 -9.85 21.49
C ASP A 332 4.21 -8.65 22.38
N THR A 333 5.38 -8.65 23.05
CA THR A 333 5.85 -7.51 23.84
C THR A 333 6.12 -6.25 23.02
N GLU A 334 6.48 -6.38 21.74
CA GLU A 334 6.72 -5.25 20.83
C GLU A 334 5.41 -4.77 20.19
N ILE A 335 4.46 -5.68 20.01
CA ILE A 335 3.08 -5.37 19.60
C ILE A 335 2.41 -4.57 20.72
N GLU A 336 2.46 -5.04 21.97
CA GLU A 336 1.93 -4.33 23.14
C GLU A 336 2.60 -2.97 23.34
N GLN A 337 3.93 -2.88 23.25
CA GLN A 337 4.64 -1.60 23.35
C GLN A 337 4.20 -0.61 22.24
N ALA A 338 4.07 -1.07 20.99
CA ALA A 338 3.60 -0.23 19.89
C ALA A 338 2.13 0.22 20.06
N GLU A 339 1.28 -0.57 20.70
CA GLU A 339 -0.10 -0.18 21.02
C GLU A 339 -0.21 0.80 22.19
N LEU A 340 0.77 0.80 23.11
CA LEU A 340 0.85 1.76 24.21
C LEU A 340 1.45 3.11 23.78
N ASP A 341 2.52 3.09 22.98
CA ASP A 341 3.23 4.30 22.56
C ASP A 341 2.47 5.11 21.49
N TYR A 342 1.71 4.44 20.60
CA TYR A 342 1.10 5.08 19.43
C TYR A 342 -0.43 5.13 19.53
N ARG A 343 -0.94 6.31 19.90
CA ARG A 343 -2.38 6.63 20.09
C ARG A 343 -3.29 6.35 18.88
N SER A 344 -2.75 6.05 17.71
CA SER A 344 -3.49 5.69 16.50
C SER A 344 -3.18 4.24 16.11
N CYS A 345 -4.22 3.41 15.98
CA CYS A 345 -4.13 2.01 15.56
C CYS A 345 -3.35 1.84 14.23
N ARG A 346 -3.55 2.74 13.26
CA ARG A 346 -2.80 2.72 11.98
C ARG A 346 -1.30 3.04 12.16
N GLU A 347 -0.96 3.89 13.12
CA GLU A 347 0.43 4.24 13.42
C GLU A 347 1.13 3.12 14.21
N ALA A 348 0.47 2.55 15.22
CA ALA A 348 0.96 1.38 15.94
C ALA A 348 1.30 0.23 14.96
N HIS A 349 0.38 -0.07 14.03
CA HIS A 349 0.59 -1.09 13.00
C HIS A 349 1.72 -0.73 12.00
N TYR A 350 1.88 0.55 11.62
CA TYR A 350 3.02 0.99 10.81
C TYR A 350 4.35 0.71 11.52
N GLN A 351 4.45 1.02 12.81
CA GLN A 351 5.69 0.83 13.56
C GLN A 351 5.99 -0.67 13.80
N MET A 352 4.98 -1.52 14.00
CA MET A 352 5.16 -2.99 14.04
C MET A 352 5.75 -3.55 12.74
N LEU A 353 5.17 -3.19 11.59
CA LEU A 353 5.65 -3.62 10.27
C LEU A 353 7.05 -3.05 9.96
N ARG A 354 7.32 -1.81 10.38
CA ARG A 354 8.64 -1.18 10.27
C ARG A 354 9.70 -1.93 11.07
N VAL A 355 9.40 -2.40 12.28
CA VAL A 355 10.32 -3.21 13.10
C VAL A 355 10.64 -4.56 12.43
N TRP A 356 9.67 -5.21 11.79
CA TRP A 356 9.94 -6.39 10.95
C TRP A 356 10.87 -6.06 9.77
N ALA A 357 10.59 -5.01 9.00
CA ALA A 357 11.41 -4.61 7.85
C ALA A 357 12.85 -4.24 8.25
N GLU A 358 13.04 -3.49 9.34
CA GLU A 358 14.37 -3.13 9.87
C GLU A 358 15.14 -4.34 10.43
N ARG A 359 14.46 -5.42 10.84
CA ARG A 359 15.08 -6.70 11.20
C ARG A 359 15.52 -7.50 9.99
N GLY A 360 14.66 -7.61 8.98
CA GLY A 360 14.96 -8.32 7.74
C GLY A 360 16.23 -7.81 7.07
N SER A 361 16.37 -6.49 6.98
CA SER A 361 17.55 -5.80 6.44
C SER A 361 18.84 -5.95 7.28
N ARG A 362 18.77 -6.54 8.48
CA ARG A 362 19.94 -6.84 9.34
C ARG A 362 20.34 -8.31 9.36
N ALA A 363 19.49 -9.22 8.87
CA ALA A 363 19.81 -10.64 8.75
C ALA A 363 20.70 -10.94 7.52
N GLY A 364 20.60 -10.12 6.47
CA GLY A 364 21.55 -10.12 5.34
C GLY A 364 22.89 -9.50 5.75
N GLY A 365 23.97 -10.28 5.69
CA GLY A 365 25.29 -9.84 6.15
C GLY A 365 25.96 -8.85 5.19
N GLY A 366 26.16 -7.61 5.64
CA GLY A 366 27.21 -6.70 5.15
C GLY A 366 27.08 -6.20 3.70
N GLY A 367 26.03 -5.42 3.41
CA GLY A 367 25.85 -4.72 2.13
C GLY A 367 25.58 -3.22 2.29
N HIS A 368 25.98 -2.42 1.31
CA HIS A 368 25.71 -0.97 1.25
C HIS A 368 24.57 -0.71 0.26
N GLY A 369 23.63 0.18 0.60
CA GLY A 369 22.41 0.42 -0.19
C GLY A 369 21.25 -0.54 0.18
N GLY A 370 19.99 -0.17 0.01
CA GLY A 370 19.49 0.98 -0.76
C GLY A 370 18.26 0.65 -1.62
N MET A 371 17.81 -0.61 -1.61
CA MET A 371 16.64 -1.12 -2.33
C MET A 371 15.83 -2.04 -1.40
N LEU A 372 14.55 -2.23 -1.72
CA LEU A 372 13.74 -3.28 -1.12
C LEU A 372 14.40 -4.68 -1.30
N HIS A 373 14.75 -5.34 -0.20
CA HIS A 373 15.37 -6.66 -0.24
C HIS A 373 14.33 -7.70 -0.70
N ARG A 374 14.39 -8.14 -1.97
CA ARG A 374 13.45 -9.06 -2.63
C ARG A 374 12.98 -10.24 -1.74
N PRO A 375 13.86 -10.98 -1.02
CA PRO A 375 13.42 -12.04 -0.10
C PRO A 375 12.47 -11.61 1.05
N LEU A 376 12.44 -10.33 1.46
CA LEU A 376 11.48 -9.82 2.45
C LEU A 376 10.11 -9.57 1.83
N LEU A 377 10.05 -9.15 0.55
CA LEU A 377 8.80 -9.08 -0.19
C LEU A 377 8.25 -10.49 -0.41
N GLU A 378 9.10 -11.45 -0.79
CA GLU A 378 8.75 -12.86 -0.94
C GLU A 378 8.25 -13.48 0.38
N GLU A 379 8.89 -13.18 1.53
CA GLU A 379 8.37 -13.59 2.85
C GLU A 379 6.97 -12.98 3.11
N LEU A 380 6.79 -11.68 2.92
CA LEU A 380 5.52 -11.00 3.14
C LEU A 380 4.39 -11.60 2.28
N LEU A 381 4.67 -11.85 0.99
CA LEU A 381 3.72 -12.46 0.05
C LEU A 381 3.35 -13.88 0.46
N ASP A 382 4.31 -14.70 0.91
CA ASP A 382 4.05 -16.05 1.45
C ASP A 382 3.14 -16.01 2.70
N LYS A 383 3.41 -15.11 3.66
CA LYS A 383 2.58 -14.98 4.87
C LYS A 383 1.17 -14.49 4.55
N LEU A 384 1.02 -13.53 3.63
CA LEU A 384 -0.30 -13.06 3.16
C LEU A 384 -1.09 -14.17 2.47
N ARG A 385 -0.46 -14.93 1.57
CA ARG A 385 -1.07 -16.11 0.91
C ARG A 385 -1.54 -17.15 1.94
N LYS A 386 -0.72 -17.45 2.95
CA LYS A 386 -1.06 -18.38 4.06
C LYS A 386 -2.18 -17.88 4.98
N MET A 387 -2.40 -16.56 5.05
CA MET A 387 -3.49 -15.94 5.81
C MET A 387 -4.80 -15.75 5.00
N HIS A 388 -4.92 -16.40 3.84
CA HIS A 388 -6.02 -16.22 2.88
C HIS A 388 -6.16 -14.78 2.32
N LEU A 389 -5.12 -13.95 2.46
CA LEU A 389 -5.06 -12.58 1.91
C LEU A 389 -4.47 -12.58 0.49
N GLY A 390 -4.86 -13.55 -0.34
CA GLY A 390 -4.30 -13.77 -1.69
C GLY A 390 -4.39 -12.54 -2.60
N ASN A 391 -5.55 -11.86 -2.62
CA ASN A 391 -5.77 -10.62 -3.38
C ASN A 391 -4.84 -9.47 -2.92
N ALA A 392 -4.53 -9.39 -1.61
CA ALA A 392 -3.56 -8.41 -1.12
C ALA A 392 -2.12 -8.76 -1.54
N ALA A 393 -1.77 -10.05 -1.60
CA ALA A 393 -0.50 -10.51 -2.12
C ALA A 393 -0.37 -10.20 -3.62
N GLU A 394 -1.36 -10.56 -4.44
CA GLU A 394 -1.41 -10.30 -5.89
C GLU A 394 -1.29 -8.79 -6.21
N GLN A 395 -1.93 -7.92 -5.44
CA GLN A 395 -1.81 -6.47 -5.62
C GLN A 395 -0.44 -5.90 -5.20
N LEU A 396 0.22 -6.48 -4.18
CA LEU A 396 1.59 -6.10 -3.81
C LEU A 396 2.61 -6.60 -4.83
N GLU A 397 2.47 -7.85 -5.28
CA GLU A 397 3.30 -8.45 -6.33
C GLU A 397 3.18 -7.63 -7.63
N THR A 398 1.97 -7.32 -8.09
CA THR A 398 1.73 -6.46 -9.27
C THR A 398 2.30 -5.04 -9.14
N LYS A 399 2.38 -4.50 -7.91
CA LYS A 399 2.85 -3.13 -7.66
C LYS A 399 4.38 -3.03 -7.52
N TYR A 400 5.03 -4.09 -7.05
CA TYR A 400 6.46 -4.08 -6.71
C TYR A 400 7.33 -5.05 -7.53
N GLU A 401 6.76 -5.96 -8.33
CA GLU A 401 7.47 -6.78 -9.34
C GLU A 401 7.24 -6.25 -10.78
N ILE A 402 7.68 -5.01 -11.07
CA ILE A 402 7.73 -4.49 -12.44
C ILE A 402 9.13 -4.75 -13.04
N GLN A 403 9.27 -5.95 -13.62
CA GLN A 403 10.38 -6.46 -14.49
C GLN A 403 11.83 -6.16 -14.05
#